data_AF-Q13ZJ5-F1
#
_entry.id   AF-Q13ZJ5-F1
#
_cell.length_a   1.000
_cell.length_b   1.000
_cell.length_c   1.000
_cell.angle_alpha   90.00
_cell.angle_beta   90.00
_cell.angle_gamma   90.00
#
_symmetry.space_group_name_H-M   'P 1'
#
loop_
_entity.id
_entity.type
_entity.pdbx_description
1 polymer ?
#
loop_
_entity_poly.entity_id
_entity_poly.type
_entity_poly.pdbx_seq_one_letter_code
_entity_poly.pdbx_strand_id
1 'polypeptide(L)'
;MRFRRAPPVFPRARFLRAAPAAMNPEHLELLVTRIMPYGKYKGRLIADLPGHYLNWFASQGFPPGEIGRLLALMHEIDHNGLKSLLEPLRKR
;
A
#
# COMPACT_ATOMS: atom_id res chain seq x y z
N MET A 1 23.50 3.48 10.39
CA MET A 1 22.39 3.20 9.44
C MET A 1 21.48 4.42 9.34
N ARG A 2 21.68 5.29 8.35
CA ARG A 2 20.94 6.56 8.22
C ARG A 2 19.67 6.35 7.39
N PHE A 3 18.52 6.45 8.04
CA PHE A 3 17.21 6.67 7.40
C PHE A 3 17.21 8.05 6.71
N ARG A 4 17.84 8.18 5.55
CA ARG A 4 17.79 9.41 4.75
C ARG A 4 17.05 9.16 3.46
N ARG A 5 15.72 9.22 3.58
CA ARG A 5 14.70 9.71 2.64
C ARG A 5 13.37 9.26 3.23
N ALA A 6 12.83 10.06 4.16
CA ALA A 6 11.43 9.94 4.54
C ALA A 6 10.60 10.02 3.25
N PRO A 7 9.61 9.14 3.02
CA PRO A 7 8.71 9.33 1.90
C PRO A 7 7.98 10.67 2.11
N PRO A 8 7.59 11.34 1.01
CA PRO A 8 7.00 12.67 1.08
C PRO A 8 5.83 12.65 2.07
N VAL A 9 5.91 13.50 3.11
CA VAL A 9 4.79 13.70 4.04
C VAL A 9 3.69 14.36 3.23
N PHE A 10 2.64 13.60 2.91
CA PHE A 10 1.54 14.11 2.11
C PHE A 10 0.72 15.06 2.99
N PRO A 11 0.57 16.34 2.63
CA PRO A 11 -0.28 17.24 3.37
C PRO A 11 -1.69 16.64 3.42
N ARG A 12 -2.35 16.72 4.59
CA ARG A 12 -3.73 16.30 4.81
C ARG A 12 -4.65 17.14 3.93
N ALA A 13 -4.75 16.78 2.65
CA ALA A 13 -5.71 17.37 1.74
C ALA A 13 -7.11 16.98 2.23
N ARG A 14 -7.93 17.99 2.49
CA ARG A 14 -9.32 17.88 2.91
C ARG A 14 -10.12 17.26 1.75
N PHE A 15 -10.16 15.94 1.69
CA PHE A 15 -10.91 15.23 0.66
C PHE A 15 -12.40 15.18 1.04
N LEU A 16 -13.22 15.73 0.14
CA LEU A 16 -14.64 15.45 0.03
C LEU A 16 -14.85 13.93 -0.04
N ARG A 17 -15.87 13.47 0.67
CA ARG A 17 -16.33 12.08 0.81
C ARG A 17 -16.38 11.37 -0.54
N ALA A 18 -15.31 10.65 -0.88
CA ALA A 18 -15.38 9.62 -1.92
C ALA A 18 -16.26 8.49 -1.37
N ALA A 19 -17.27 8.09 -2.14
CA ALA A 19 -18.16 6.97 -1.84
C ALA A 19 -17.35 5.73 -1.43
N PRO A 20 -17.90 4.84 -0.58
CA PRO A 20 -17.27 3.56 -0.28
C PRO A 20 -17.12 2.81 -1.60
N ALA A 21 -15.92 2.86 -2.17
CA ALA A 21 -15.60 2.09 -3.36
C ALA A 21 -15.81 0.63 -2.97
N ALA A 22 -16.75 -0.01 -3.65
CA ALA A 22 -16.90 -1.46 -3.60
C ALA A 22 -15.50 -2.10 -3.72
N MET A 23 -15.25 -3.14 -2.93
CA MET A 23 -14.01 -3.91 -3.00
C MET A 23 -13.92 -4.53 -4.39
N ASN A 24 -13.26 -3.82 -5.30
CA ASN A 24 -13.03 -4.29 -6.65
C ASN A 24 -11.88 -5.31 -6.60
N PRO A 25 -12.08 -6.55 -7.08
CA PRO A 25 -11.04 -7.58 -7.10
C PRO A 25 -9.81 -7.14 -7.90
N GLU A 26 -9.97 -6.21 -8.85
CA GLU A 26 -8.90 -5.55 -9.59
C GLU A 26 -7.83 -4.92 -8.67
N HIS A 27 -8.21 -4.40 -7.50
CA HIS A 27 -7.25 -3.83 -6.57
C HIS A 27 -6.30 -4.90 -6.00
N LEU A 28 -6.75 -6.15 -5.82
CA LEU A 28 -5.89 -7.25 -5.36
C LEU A 28 -4.82 -7.60 -6.42
N GLU A 29 -5.19 -7.57 -7.70
CA GLU A 29 -4.25 -7.76 -8.80
C GLU A 29 -3.23 -6.62 -8.87
N LEU A 30 -3.68 -5.38 -8.61
CA LEU A 30 -2.78 -4.23 -8.53
C LEU A 30 -1.77 -4.35 -7.38
N LEU A 31 -2.09 -5.00 -6.26
CA LEU A 31 -1.12 -5.21 -5.18
C LEU A 31 0.10 -6.03 -5.63
N VAL A 32 -0.13 -7.04 -6.47
CA VAL A 32 0.91 -7.98 -6.92
C VAL A 32 1.59 -7.57 -8.23
N THR A 33 1.02 -6.60 -8.96
CA THR A 33 1.60 -6.08 -10.22
C THR A 33 2.23 -4.70 -10.05
N ARG A 34 1.72 -3.87 -9.13
CA ARG A 34 2.16 -2.49 -8.97
C ARG A 34 3.46 -2.44 -8.17
N ILE A 35 4.44 -1.77 -8.76
CA ILE A 35 5.69 -1.42 -8.08
C ILE A 35 5.55 -0.14 -7.26
N MET A 36 6.24 -0.08 -6.14
CA MET A 36 6.32 1.09 -5.30
C MET A 36 7.13 2.19 -6.04
N PRO A 37 6.55 3.37 -6.32
CA PRO A 37 7.22 4.40 -7.12
C PRO A 37 8.20 5.27 -6.33
N TYR A 38 8.11 5.30 -5.00
CA TYR A 38 8.94 6.13 -4.12
C TYR A 38 9.29 5.42 -2.79
N GLY A 39 10.13 6.07 -2.00
CA GLY A 39 10.54 5.57 -0.68
C GLY A 39 11.70 4.56 -0.74
N LYS A 40 11.92 3.89 0.40
CA LYS A 40 13.04 2.93 0.58
C LYS A 40 12.89 1.68 -0.28
N TYR A 41 11.65 1.24 -0.52
CA TYR A 41 11.32 0.04 -1.27
C TYR A 41 10.94 0.35 -2.73
N LYS A 42 11.42 1.47 -3.28
CA LYS A 42 11.17 1.84 -4.68
C LYS A 42 11.59 0.69 -5.62
N GLY A 43 10.71 0.34 -6.56
CA GLY A 43 10.93 -0.75 -7.52
C GLY A 43 10.57 -2.15 -7.01
N ARG A 44 10.07 -2.27 -5.77
CA ARG A 44 9.50 -3.52 -5.24
C ARG A 44 7.98 -3.55 -5.40
N LEU A 45 7.41 -4.72 -5.58
CA LEU A 45 5.95 -4.90 -5.59
C LEU A 45 5.33 -4.49 -4.25
N ILE A 46 4.12 -3.93 -4.29
CA ILE A 46 3.39 -3.55 -3.07
C ILE A 46 3.13 -4.77 -2.18
N ALA A 47 2.80 -5.92 -2.78
CA ALA A 47 2.61 -7.19 -2.07
C ALA A 47 3.87 -7.68 -1.30
N ASP A 48 5.07 -7.29 -1.76
CA ASP A 48 6.35 -7.66 -1.15
C ASP A 48 6.84 -6.64 -0.10
N LEU A 49 6.05 -5.61 0.20
CA LEU A 49 6.40 -4.64 1.21
C LEU A 49 6.34 -5.28 2.61
N PRO A 50 7.34 -5.03 3.46
CA PRO A 50 7.34 -5.60 4.79
C PRO A 50 6.34 -4.88 5.71
N GLY A 51 5.72 -5.61 6.63
CA GLY A 51 4.65 -5.11 7.50
C GLY A 51 5.03 -3.90 8.33
N HIS A 52 6.28 -3.83 8.83
CA HIS A 52 6.76 -2.65 9.57
C HIS A 52 6.74 -1.36 8.74
N TYR A 53 6.88 -1.46 7.42
CA TYR A 53 6.81 -0.31 6.53
C TYR A 53 5.38 0.15 6.30
N LEU A 54 4.44 -0.80 6.22
CA LEU A 54 3.00 -0.53 6.13
C LEU A 54 2.47 0.07 7.43
N ASN A 55 2.87 -0.46 8.59
CA ASN A 55 2.52 0.08 9.91
C ASN A 55 3.02 1.52 10.10
N TRP A 56 4.23 1.81 9.61
CA TRP A 56 4.76 3.18 9.61
C TRP A 56 3.88 4.11 8.77
N PHE A 57 3.43 3.68 7.59
CA PHE A 57 2.48 4.44 6.78
C PHE A 57 1.12 4.60 7.47
N ALA A 58 0.61 3.58 8.15
CA ALA A 58 -0.63 3.67 8.91
C ALA A 58 -0.54 4.73 10.03
N SER A 59 0.65 4.88 10.63
CA SER A 59 0.91 5.89 11.67
C SER A 59 1.11 7.30 11.12
N GLN A 60 1.69 7.45 9.91
CA GLN A 60 1.92 8.76 9.28
C GLN A 60 0.75 9.24 8.41
N GLY A 61 -0.06 8.32 7.90
CA GLY A 61 -1.09 8.54 6.90
C GLY A 61 -0.67 8.05 5.51
N PHE A 62 -1.64 7.45 4.80
CA PHE A 62 -1.43 7.00 3.43
C PHE A 62 -1.52 8.19 2.43
N PRO A 63 -0.75 8.13 1.33
CA PRO A 63 -0.86 9.09 0.24
C PRO A 63 -2.28 9.18 -0.31
N PRO A 64 -2.72 10.33 -0.83
CA PRO A 64 -3.91 10.35 -1.67
C PRO A 64 -3.64 9.64 -3.01
N GLY A 65 -4.69 9.10 -3.62
CA GLY A 65 -4.64 8.44 -4.93
C GLY A 65 -4.55 6.91 -4.86
N GLU A 66 -4.23 6.30 -6.01
CA GLU A 66 -4.20 4.84 -6.18
C GLU A 66 -3.22 4.16 -5.22
N ILE A 67 -1.97 4.65 -5.17
CA ILE A 67 -0.91 4.03 -4.37
C ILE A 67 -1.28 3.99 -2.88
N GLY A 68 -1.85 5.06 -2.33
CA GLY A 68 -2.23 5.04 -0.92
C GLY A 68 -3.41 4.13 -0.63
N ARG A 69 -4.38 4.00 -1.55
CA ARG A 69 -5.45 3.00 -1.43
C ARG A 69 -4.88 1.58 -1.43
N LEU A 70 -3.94 1.29 -2.33
CA LEU A 70 -3.25 0.00 -2.39
C LEU A 70 -2.43 -0.28 -1.13
N LEU A 71 -1.73 0.72 -0.58
CA LEU A 71 -0.97 0.57 0.66
C LEU A 71 -1.88 0.33 1.87
N ALA A 72 -3.02 1.03 1.95
CA ALA A 72 -4.02 0.81 2.99
C ALA A 72 -4.60 -0.61 2.91
N LEU A 73 -4.99 -1.03 1.70
CA LEU A 73 -5.48 -2.39 1.45
C LEU A 73 -4.43 -3.46 1.81
N MET A 74 -3.18 -3.24 1.40
CA MET A 74 -2.08 -4.16 1.74
C MET A 74 -1.85 -4.24 3.25
N HIS A 75 -1.96 -3.11 3.95
CA HIS A 75 -1.86 -3.07 5.41
C HIS A 75 -2.99 -3.85 6.08
N GLU A 76 -4.24 -3.70 5.61
CA GLU A 76 -5.38 -4.47 6.10
C GLU A 76 -5.17 -5.98 5.87
N ILE A 77 -4.72 -6.38 4.68
CA ILE A 77 -4.42 -7.79 4.36
C ILE A 77 -3.32 -8.34 5.27
N ASP A 78 -2.24 -7.59 5.49
CA ASP A 78 -1.15 -7.99 6.38
C ASP A 78 -1.59 -8.10 7.83
N HIS A 79 -2.37 -7.12 8.31
CA HIS A 79 -2.89 -7.09 9.68
C HIS A 79 -3.83 -8.27 9.98
N ASN A 80 -4.61 -8.70 8.98
CA ASN A 80 -5.49 -9.86 9.09
C ASN A 80 -4.80 -11.19 8.77
N GLY A 81 -3.51 -11.20 8.43
CA GLY A 81 -2.78 -12.42 8.05
C GLY A 81 -3.23 -13.04 6.72
N LEU A 82 -3.89 -12.27 5.86
CA LEU A 82 -4.50 -12.72 4.60
C LEU A 82 -3.52 -12.67 3.40
N LYS A 83 -2.23 -12.46 3.65
CA LYS A 83 -1.21 -12.40 2.59
C LYS A 83 -1.18 -13.65 1.71
N SER A 84 -1.50 -14.82 2.27
CA SER A 84 -1.58 -16.07 1.52
C SER A 84 -2.60 -16.05 0.38
N LEU A 85 -3.63 -15.18 0.45
CA LEU A 85 -4.60 -15.01 -0.64
C LEU A 85 -3.99 -14.37 -1.88
N LEU A 86 -2.87 -13.66 -1.74
CA LEU A 86 -2.16 -13.02 -2.86
C LEU A 86 -1.20 -13.98 -3.58
N GLU A 87 -0.77 -15.06 -2.93
CA GLU A 87 0.14 -16.06 -3.51
C GLU A 87 -0.35 -16.66 -4.86
N PRO A 88 -1.62 -17.07 -5.03
CA PRO A 88 -2.09 -17.55 -6.34
C PRO A 88 -2.06 -16.46 -7.42
N LEU A 89 -2.24 -15.19 -7.05
CA LEU A 89 -2.20 -14.07 -8.01
C LEU A 89 -0.77 -13.76 -8.48
N ARG A 90 0.25 -14.12 -7.69
CA ARG A 90 1.67 -13.93 -8.04
C ARG A 90 2.23 -14.97 -9.00
N LYS A 91 1.56 -16.12 -9.13
CA LYS A 91 2.04 -17.27 -9.91
C LYS A 91 1.51 -17.31 -11.36
N ARG A 92 0.77 -16.29 -11.76
CA ARG A 92 0.38 -16.07 -13.17
C ARG A 92 1.51 -15.40 -13.92
#